data_AF-A0A7Y1TQM5-F1
#
_entry.id   AF-A0A7Y1TQM5-F1
#
_cell.length_a   1.000
_cell.length_b   1.000
_cell.length_c   1.000
_cell.angle_alpha   90.00
_cell.angle_beta   90.00
_cell.angle_gamma   90.00
#
_symmetry.space_group_name_H-M   'P 1'
#
loop_
_entity.id
_entity.type
_entity.pdbx_description
1 polymer ?
#
loop_
_entity_poly.entity_id
_entity_poly.type
_entity_poly.pdbx_seq_one_letter_code
_entity_poly.pdbx_strand_id
1 'polypeptide(L)'
;VASTGRLPVVNFAAGGIATPADAALMMQLGCDGIFVGSGIFESGDPAVRARAIVEATTHYSDADVIAKVSHDLGEPMVGINIDTLAPEDRMQERGF
;
A
#
# COMPACT_ATOMS: atom_id res chain seq x y z
N VAL A 1 -21.40 9.95 -5.44
CA VAL A 1 -20.85 10.54 -4.20
C VAL A 1 -21.90 11.28 -3.38
N ALA A 2 -22.61 12.30 -3.90
CA ALA A 2 -23.43 13.20 -3.07
C ALA A 2 -24.51 12.55 -2.17
N SER A 3 -25.03 11.35 -2.49
CA SER A 3 -26.00 10.63 -1.63
C SER A 3 -25.40 9.51 -0.78
N THR A 4 -24.32 8.85 -1.22
CA THR A 4 -23.73 7.67 -0.56
C THR A 4 -22.35 7.90 0.05
N GLY A 5 -21.73 9.06 -0.20
CA GLY A 5 -20.36 9.36 0.19
C GLY A 5 -19.27 8.53 -0.51
N ARG A 6 -19.63 7.66 -1.47
CA ARG A 6 -18.69 6.77 -2.19
C ARG A 6 -18.79 6.90 -3.71
N LEU A 7 -17.76 6.41 -4.41
CA LEU A 7 -17.77 6.25 -5.86
C LEU A 7 -18.74 5.12 -6.26
N PRO A 8 -19.36 5.17 -7.45
CA PRO A 8 -20.25 4.11 -7.95
C PRO A 8 -19.48 2.87 -8.45
N VAL A 9 -18.17 2.84 -8.24
CA VAL A 9 -17.25 1.78 -8.67
C VAL A 9 -16.31 1.45 -7.51
N VAL A 10 -15.74 0.26 -7.56
CA VAL A 10 -14.71 -0.21 -6.64
C VAL A 10 -13.45 0.66 -6.79
N ASN A 11 -12.93 1.16 -5.67
CA ASN A 11 -11.80 2.07 -5.59
C ASN A 11 -10.61 1.43 -4.88
N PHE A 12 -9.63 0.92 -5.65
CA PHE A 12 -8.43 0.31 -5.12
C PHE A 12 -7.29 1.32 -4.99
N ALA A 13 -6.45 1.16 -3.96
CA ALA A 13 -5.16 1.83 -3.90
C ALA A 13 -4.12 1.08 -4.74
N ALA A 14 -3.23 1.80 -5.40
CA ALA A 14 -2.14 1.22 -6.19
C ALA A 14 -0.92 2.16 -6.21
N GLY A 15 0.27 1.57 -6.25
CA GLY A 15 1.54 2.29 -6.31
C GLY A 15 2.10 2.62 -4.92
N GLY A 16 3.39 2.37 -4.72
CA GLY A 16 4.11 2.73 -3.48
C GLY A 16 3.82 1.88 -2.23
N ILE A 17 2.92 0.88 -2.31
CA ILE A 17 2.64 -0.03 -1.19
C ILE A 17 3.81 -1.03 -1.06
N ALA A 18 4.61 -0.90 -0.01
CA ALA A 18 5.80 -1.74 0.21
C ALA A 18 5.75 -2.55 1.52
N THR A 19 4.88 -2.15 2.45
CA THR A 19 4.79 -2.74 3.79
C THR A 19 3.35 -3.12 4.16
N PRO A 20 3.15 -4.02 5.15
CA PRO A 20 1.83 -4.31 5.68
C PRO A 20 1.14 -3.07 6.29
N ALA A 21 1.92 -2.14 6.85
CA ALA A 21 1.40 -0.88 7.39
C ALA A 21 0.81 0.01 6.29
N ASP A 22 1.47 0.12 5.13
CA ASP A 22 0.94 0.86 3.98
C ASP A 22 -0.39 0.27 3.50
N ALA A 23 -0.43 -1.07 3.40
CA ALA A 23 -1.64 -1.80 3.03
C ALA A 23 -2.80 -1.50 3.99
N ALA A 24 -2.55 -1.63 5.29
CA ALA A 24 -3.55 -1.34 6.32
C ALA A 24 -3.99 0.12 6.29
N LEU A 25 -3.06 1.06 6.13
CA LEU A 25 -3.37 2.49 6.02
C LEU A 25 -4.33 2.78 4.86
N MET A 26 -4.10 2.22 3.68
CA MET A 26 -5.00 2.43 2.54
C MET A 26 -6.41 1.90 2.80
N MET A 27 -6.52 0.75 3.46
CA MET A 27 -7.83 0.21 3.87
C MET A 27 -8.52 1.10 4.92
N GLN A 28 -7.77 1.63 5.91
CA GLN A 28 -8.29 2.58 6.90
C GLN A 28 -8.75 3.92 6.27
N LEU A 29 -8.10 4.35 5.18
CA LEU A 29 -8.50 5.52 4.39
C LEU A 29 -9.75 5.27 3.51
N GLY A 30 -10.27 4.04 3.51
CA GLY A 30 -11.57 3.69 2.91
C GLY A 30 -11.50 3.05 1.52
N CYS A 31 -10.30 2.64 1.08
CA CYS A 31 -10.13 1.87 -0.16
C CYS A 31 -10.85 0.50 -0.07
N ASP A 32 -11.31 0.01 -1.22
CA ASP A 32 -11.99 -1.28 -1.34
C ASP A 32 -11.01 -2.46 -1.49
N GLY A 33 -9.72 -2.16 -1.68
CA GLY A 33 -8.64 -3.12 -1.85
C GLY A 33 -7.35 -2.43 -2.31
N ILE A 34 -6.31 -3.23 -2.51
CA ILE A 34 -4.98 -2.74 -2.89
C ILE A 34 -4.38 -3.55 -4.05
N PHE A 35 -3.54 -2.91 -4.86
CA PHE A 35 -2.66 -3.55 -5.82
C PHE A 35 -1.20 -3.38 -5.40
N VAL A 36 -0.47 -4.49 -5.35
CA VAL A 36 0.96 -4.51 -5.01
C VAL A 36 1.75 -5.28 -6.05
N GLY A 37 2.78 -4.65 -6.60
CA GLY A 37 3.71 -5.24 -7.57
C GLY A 37 5.12 -5.31 -6.99
N SER A 38 5.93 -4.28 -7.30
CA SER A 38 7.33 -4.16 -6.86
C SER A 38 7.53 -4.28 -5.35
N GLY A 39 6.59 -3.74 -4.56
CA GLY A 39 6.62 -3.87 -3.09
C GLY A 39 6.69 -5.30 -2.56
N ILE A 40 6.25 -6.30 -3.35
CA ILE A 40 6.42 -7.73 -3.04
C ILE A 40 7.67 -8.29 -3.74
N PHE A 41 7.75 -8.15 -5.06
CA PHE A 41 8.73 -8.89 -5.87
C PHE A 41 10.15 -8.31 -5.84
N GLU A 42 10.32 -7.05 -5.43
CA GLU A 42 11.62 -6.41 -5.24
C GLU A 42 12.04 -6.37 -3.76
N SER A 43 11.38 -7.15 -2.91
CA SER A 43 11.74 -7.30 -1.50
C SER A 43 12.66 -8.49 -1.25
N GLY A 44 13.26 -8.55 -0.05
CA GLY A 44 14.17 -9.63 0.34
C GLY A 44 13.53 -11.03 0.41
N ASP A 45 12.27 -11.13 0.83
CA ASP A 45 11.48 -12.38 0.80
C ASP A 45 10.05 -12.09 0.28
N PRO A 46 9.82 -12.24 -1.04
CA PRO A 46 8.53 -11.97 -1.65
C PRO A 46 7.38 -12.83 -1.10
N ALA A 47 7.64 -14.09 -0.74
CA ALA A 47 6.59 -15.00 -0.31
C ALA A 47 6.10 -14.67 1.10
N VAL A 48 7.03 -14.36 2.01
CA VAL A 48 6.69 -13.90 3.37
C VAL A 48 5.99 -12.55 3.30
N ARG A 49 6.52 -11.60 2.51
CA ARG A 49 5.92 -10.26 2.36
C ARG A 49 4.53 -10.29 1.75
N ALA A 50 4.30 -11.09 0.72
CA ALA A 50 2.99 -11.25 0.11
C ALA A 50 1.94 -11.73 1.13
N ARG A 51 2.29 -12.73 1.95
CA ARG A 51 1.40 -13.21 3.02
C ARG A 51 1.11 -12.11 4.05
N ALA A 52 2.14 -11.40 4.50
CA ALA A 52 1.99 -10.32 5.46
C ALA A 52 1.09 -9.18 4.95
N ILE A 53 1.25 -8.78 3.68
CA ILE A 53 0.42 -7.76 3.04
C ILE A 53 -1.04 -8.22 2.94
N VAL A 54 -1.29 -9.47 2.56
CA VAL A 54 -2.66 -10.02 2.51
C VAL A 54 -3.30 -10.05 3.90
N GLU A 55 -2.57 -10.50 4.92
CA GLU A 55 -3.05 -10.57 6.30
C GLU A 55 -3.35 -9.17 6.86
N ALA A 56 -2.45 -8.19 6.65
CA ALA A 56 -2.69 -6.81 7.06
C ALA A 56 -3.84 -6.13 6.30
N THR A 57 -4.02 -6.43 5.01
CA THR A 57 -5.17 -5.93 4.24
C THR A 57 -6.49 -6.47 4.79
N THR A 58 -6.49 -7.73 5.24
CA THR A 58 -7.68 -8.40 5.79
C THR A 58 -8.00 -7.90 7.20
N HIS A 59 -6.97 -7.67 8.02
CA HIS A 59 -7.08 -7.30 9.43
C HIS A 59 -6.65 -5.84 9.69
N TYR A 60 -6.93 -4.94 8.75
CA TYR A 60 -6.41 -3.57 8.76
C TYR A 60 -6.83 -2.70 9.96
N SER A 61 -7.82 -3.14 10.75
CA SER A 61 -8.28 -2.47 11.98
C SER A 61 -7.69 -3.07 13.27
N ASP A 62 -6.95 -4.18 13.17
CA ASP A 62 -6.32 -4.86 14.29
C ASP A 62 -4.83 -4.51 14.37
N ALA A 63 -4.49 -3.59 15.27
CA ALA A 63 -3.12 -3.12 15.45
C ALA A 63 -2.15 -4.24 15.88
N ASP A 64 -2.63 -5.23 16.64
CA ASP A 64 -1.80 -6.33 17.11
C ASP A 64 -1.45 -7.28 15.96
N VAL A 65 -2.41 -7.57 15.08
CA VAL A 65 -2.16 -8.35 13.85
C VAL A 65 -1.20 -7.61 12.93
N ILE A 66 -1.41 -6.32 12.67
CA ILE A 66 -0.54 -5.51 11.81
C ILE A 66 0.89 -5.50 12.35
N ALA A 67 1.06 -5.29 13.66
CA ALA A 67 2.38 -5.33 14.29
C ALA A 67 3.01 -6.71 14.09
N LYS A 68 2.31 -7.79 14.43
CA LYS A 68 2.81 -9.16 14.33
C LYS A 68 3.27 -9.52 12.91
N VAL A 69 2.46 -9.21 11.89
CA VAL A 69 2.79 -9.56 10.49
C VAL A 69 3.86 -8.66 9.89
N SER A 70 4.20 -7.55 10.55
CA SER A 70 5.28 -6.65 10.11
C SER A 70 6.66 -7.07 10.59
N HIS A 71 6.76 -8.15 11.39
CA HIS A 71 8.04 -8.65 11.92
C HIS A 71 8.77 -9.52 10.89
N ASP A 72 10.10 -9.48 10.94
CA ASP A 72 11.01 -10.39 10.23
C ASP A 72 10.75 -10.51 8.71
N LEU A 73 10.28 -9.44 8.06
CA LEU A 73 9.96 -9.42 6.62
C LEU A 73 11.18 -9.18 5.71
N GLY A 74 12.36 -9.01 6.29
CA GLY A 74 13.56 -8.58 5.58
C GLY A 74 13.44 -7.18 4.96
N GLU A 75 14.37 -6.87 4.08
CA GLU A 75 14.45 -5.54 3.45
C GLU A 75 13.24 -5.28 2.52
N PRO A 76 12.56 -4.12 2.66
CA PRO A 76 11.54 -3.69 1.71
C PRO A 76 12.17 -3.28 0.36
N MET A 77 11.32 -3.10 -0.65
CA MET A 77 11.68 -2.39 -1.87
C MET A 77 12.25 -0.99 -1.53
N VAL A 78 13.30 -0.58 -2.24
CA VAL A 78 13.83 0.79 -2.14
C VAL A 78 12.98 1.73 -2.99
N GLY A 79 12.35 2.71 -2.35
CA GLY A 79 11.58 3.74 -3.04
C GLY A 79 12.43 4.87 -3.62
N ILE A 80 11.87 5.60 -4.58
CA ILE A 80 12.42 6.86 -5.10
C ILE A 80 11.64 8.00 -4.45
N ASN A 81 12.34 9.01 -3.93
CA ASN A 81 11.68 10.14 -3.28
C ASN A 81 11.01 11.03 -4.34
N ILE A 82 9.77 11.46 -4.08
CA ILE A 82 8.96 12.25 -5.03
C ILE A 82 9.64 13.56 -5.43
N ASP A 83 10.37 14.19 -4.50
CA ASP A 83 11.08 15.46 -4.73
C ASP A 83 12.22 15.32 -5.75
N THR A 84 12.70 14.08 -5.95
CA THR A 84 13.80 13.75 -6.87
C THR A 84 13.31 13.28 -8.24
N LEU A 85 12.01 13.07 -8.41
CA LEU A 85 11.43 12.65 -9.69
C LEU A 85 11.50 13.76 -10.72
N ALA A 86 11.92 13.40 -11.94
CA ALA A 86 11.83 14.27 -13.09
C ALA A 86 10.36 14.64 -13.36
N PRO A 87 10.06 15.83 -13.93
CA PRO A 87 8.68 16.26 -14.18
C PRO A 87 7.86 15.23 -14.99
N GLU A 88 8.50 14.56 -15.94
CA GLU A 88 7.92 13.53 -16.81
C GLU A 88 7.55 12.22 -16.09
N ASP A 89 8.15 11.94 -14.93
CA ASP A 89 7.85 10.75 -14.12
C ASP A 89 6.72 11.00 -13.10
N ARG A 90 6.21 12.24 -13.00
CA ARG A 90 5.15 12.61 -12.05
C ARG A 90 3.78 12.32 -12.63
N MET A 91 2.91 11.72 -11.81
CA MET A 91 1.54 11.41 -12.22
C MET A 91 0.62 12.64 -12.37
N GLN A 92 0.96 13.77 -11.73
CA GLN A 92 0.19 15.01 -11.76
C GLN A 92 1.10 16.21 -11.45
N GLU A 93 0.86 17.37 -12.06
CA GLU A 93 1.63 18.61 -11.80
C GLU A 93 1.01 19.50 -10.71
N ARG A 94 -0.26 19.30 -10.35
CA ARG A 94 -0.98 20.15 -9.39
C ARG A 94 -0.75 19.70 -7.94
N GLY A 95 -0.44 20.63 -7.05
CA GLY A 95 -0.30 20.38 -5.60
C GLY A 95 1.14 20.37 -5.07
N PHE A 96 2.09 20.88 -5.85
CA PHE A 96 3.49 21.09 -5.50
C PHE A 96 3.83 22.58 -5.57
#